data_AF-A0A4Q0PP75-F1
#
_entry.id   AF-A0A4Q0PP75-F1
#
_cell.length_a   1.000
_cell.length_b   1.000
_cell.length_c   1.000
_cell.angle_alpha   90.00
_cell.angle_beta   90.00
_cell.angle_gamma   90.00
#
_symmetry.space_group_name_H-M   'P 1'
#
loop_
_entity.id
_entity.type
_entity.pdbx_description
1 polymer ?
#
loop_
_entity_poly.entity_id
_entity_poly.type
_entity_poly.pdbx_seq_one_letter_code
_entity_poly.pdbx_strand_id
1 'polypeptide(L)'
;MEVKRVAVVTEAGNGLGKTFAKILVNHNYNVILAASKKSYDTLSLDANTLQDFKLVKVDFTSSESVSELKGLITSTYGRLDLLINNAEIANGFGQKISQLKLEEVKELYEINLFAVIRIIQSLKPVLEVSDDPSIINITSSLGDITKMTDDNFCYSNYCMTAYATSKAALNMFTHLQCKEFKPSKIKISSFDPISLKNCTHNSVVICDGIKDEFVKLISKASL
;
A
#
# COMPACT_ATOMS: atom_id res chain seq x y z
N MET A 1 22.59 14.01 -15.69
CA MET A 1 21.59 12.92 -15.76
C MET A 1 20.53 13.22 -14.74
N GLU A 2 19.26 13.17 -15.13
CA GLU A 2 18.14 13.41 -14.22
C GLU A 2 18.17 12.36 -13.10
N VAL A 3 18.13 12.80 -11.83
CA VAL A 3 18.17 11.89 -10.69
C VAL A 3 16.80 11.23 -10.57
N LYS A 4 16.71 9.93 -10.87
CA LYS A 4 15.46 9.17 -10.75
C LYS A 4 14.87 9.28 -9.34
N ARG A 5 13.54 9.38 -9.26
CA ARG A 5 12.81 9.34 -7.99
C ARG A 5 12.88 7.95 -7.39
N VAL A 6 12.74 7.83 -6.07
CA VAL A 6 12.83 6.58 -5.33
C VAL A 6 11.47 6.23 -4.77
N ALA A 7 10.99 5.02 -5.06
CA ALA A 7 9.74 4.52 -4.54
C ALA A 7 9.91 3.21 -3.78
N VAL A 8 9.13 3.02 -2.72
CA VAL A 8 8.96 1.73 -2.03
C VAL A 8 7.53 1.25 -2.27
N VAL A 9 7.39 -0.02 -2.67
CA VAL A 9 6.08 -0.70 -2.71
C VAL A 9 6.12 -1.86 -1.73
N THR A 10 5.25 -1.83 -0.71
CA THR A 10 5.17 -2.90 0.29
C THR A 10 4.30 -4.06 -0.22
N GLU A 11 4.80 -5.28 -0.05
CA GLU A 11 4.18 -6.54 -0.45
C GLU A 11 3.79 -6.61 -1.93
N ALA A 12 4.78 -6.57 -2.82
CA ALA A 12 4.56 -6.67 -4.26
C ALA A 12 4.43 -8.11 -4.81
N GLY A 13 4.36 -9.13 -3.94
CA GLY A 13 4.19 -10.52 -4.36
C GLY A 13 2.77 -10.90 -4.78
N ASN A 14 1.77 -10.09 -4.40
CA ASN A 14 0.33 -10.39 -4.56
C ASN A 14 -0.31 -9.88 -5.88
N GLY A 15 0.48 -9.52 -6.90
CA GLY A 15 0.01 -9.11 -8.22
C GLY A 15 -0.30 -7.61 -8.36
N LEU A 16 -1.05 -7.02 -7.43
CA LEU A 16 -1.32 -5.57 -7.42
C LEU A 16 -0.04 -4.76 -7.18
N GLY A 17 0.74 -5.11 -6.15
CA GLY A 17 1.98 -4.40 -5.86
C GLY A 17 2.99 -4.49 -7.00
N LYS A 18 3.07 -5.63 -7.72
CA LYS A 18 3.88 -5.77 -8.94
C LYS A 18 3.38 -4.86 -10.07
N THR A 19 2.07 -4.65 -10.18
CA THR A 19 1.48 -3.75 -11.17
C THR A 19 1.83 -2.29 -10.87
N PHE A 20 1.69 -1.85 -9.62
CA PHE A 20 2.13 -0.52 -9.19
C PHE A 20 3.62 -0.31 -9.45
N ALA A 21 4.46 -1.29 -9.09
CA ALA A 21 5.90 -1.24 -9.31
C ALA A 21 6.27 -1.07 -10.80
N LYS A 22 5.63 -1.82 -11.69
CA LYS A 22 5.81 -1.68 -13.15
C LYS A 22 5.40 -0.31 -13.67
N ILE A 23 4.27 0.23 -13.20
CA ILE A 23 3.83 1.58 -13.56
C ILE A 23 4.89 2.60 -13.13
N LEU A 24 5.43 2.48 -11.92
CA LEU A 24 6.45 3.38 -11.39
C LEU A 24 7.76 3.32 -12.18
N VAL A 25 8.24 2.13 -12.55
CA VAL A 25 9.44 1.99 -13.41
C VAL A 25 9.23 2.71 -14.75
N ASN A 26 8.05 2.56 -15.36
CA ASN A 26 7.69 3.25 -16.60
C ASN A 26 7.57 4.78 -16.44
N HIS A 27 7.46 5.28 -15.21
CA HIS A 27 7.45 6.72 -14.87
C HIS A 27 8.76 7.17 -14.20
N ASN A 28 9.87 6.51 -14.55
CA ASN A 28 11.24 6.91 -14.18
C ASN A 28 11.56 6.85 -12.67
N TYR A 29 10.94 5.93 -11.93
CA TYR A 29 11.31 5.63 -10.55
C TYR A 29 12.34 4.50 -10.46
N ASN A 30 13.27 4.62 -9.50
CA ASN A 30 13.96 3.50 -8.88
C ASN A 30 13.02 2.88 -7.85
N VAL A 31 12.62 1.63 -8.07
CA VAL A 31 11.60 0.98 -7.23
C VAL A 31 12.23 -0.10 -6.35
N ILE A 32 11.94 0.01 -5.06
CA ILE A 32 12.24 -0.99 -4.04
C ILE A 32 10.98 -1.82 -3.80
N LEU A 33 11.07 -3.12 -4.06
CA LEU A 33 10.02 -4.07 -3.70
C LEU A 33 10.31 -4.63 -2.31
N ALA A 34 9.64 -4.07 -1.29
CA ALA A 34 9.65 -4.66 0.04
C ALA A 34 8.67 -5.82 0.07
N ALA A 35 9.13 -7.03 0.30
CA ALA A 35 8.32 -8.25 0.24
C ALA A 35 8.41 -9.03 1.56
N SER A 36 7.28 -9.58 2.02
CA SER A 36 7.28 -10.57 3.09
C SER A 36 8.13 -11.78 2.69
N LYS A 37 8.54 -12.61 3.67
CA LYS A 37 9.37 -13.79 3.40
C LYS A 37 8.84 -14.66 2.25
N LYS A 38 7.54 -15.02 2.30
CA LYS A 38 6.91 -15.86 1.27
C LYS A 38 6.99 -15.23 -0.13
N SER A 39 6.70 -13.95 -0.23
CA SER A 39 6.73 -13.21 -1.50
C SER A 39 8.16 -13.00 -1.99
N TYR A 40 9.10 -12.71 -1.09
CA TYR A 40 10.52 -12.61 -1.43
C TYR A 40 11.05 -13.93 -2.01
N ASP A 41 10.75 -15.05 -1.36
CA ASP A 41 11.18 -16.38 -1.82
C ASP A 41 10.63 -16.69 -3.23
N THR A 42 9.41 -16.22 -3.53
CA THR A 42 8.80 -16.38 -4.87
C THR A 42 9.42 -15.43 -5.91
N LEU A 43 9.54 -14.14 -5.57
CA LEU A 43 10.01 -13.08 -6.46
C LEU A 43 11.51 -13.16 -6.75
N SER A 44 12.30 -13.69 -5.83
CA SER A 44 13.75 -13.87 -6.00
C SER A 44 14.11 -14.92 -7.06
N LEU A 45 13.17 -15.77 -7.45
CA LEU A 45 13.33 -16.74 -8.54
C LEU A 45 12.95 -16.15 -9.92
N ASP A 46 12.32 -14.98 -9.97
CA ASP A 46 11.92 -14.31 -11.21
C ASP A 46 13.01 -13.31 -11.65
N ALA A 47 13.83 -13.70 -12.62
CA ALA A 47 14.94 -12.89 -13.12
C ALA A 47 14.51 -11.50 -13.62
N ASN A 48 13.30 -11.36 -14.21
CA ASN A 48 12.80 -10.06 -14.65
C ASN A 48 12.54 -9.13 -13.46
N THR A 49 12.06 -9.68 -12.34
CA THR A 49 11.85 -8.91 -11.12
C THR A 49 13.17 -8.35 -10.59
N LEU A 50 14.27 -9.10 -10.68
CA LEU A 50 15.58 -8.64 -10.22
C LEU A 50 16.25 -7.64 -11.17
N GLN A 51 15.83 -7.60 -12.43
CA GLN A 51 16.32 -6.64 -13.42
C GLN A 51 15.69 -5.25 -13.23
N ASP A 52 14.37 -5.22 -12.98
CA ASP A 52 13.60 -3.98 -12.94
C ASP A 52 13.55 -3.34 -11.54
N PHE A 53 13.79 -4.12 -10.49
CA PHE A 53 13.51 -3.71 -9.11
C PHE A 53 14.62 -4.09 -8.12
N LYS A 54 14.76 -3.30 -7.05
CA LYS A 54 15.52 -3.70 -5.86
C LYS A 54 14.61 -4.51 -4.92
N LEU A 55 14.70 -5.83 -4.94
CA LEU A 55 13.93 -6.71 -4.07
C LEU A 55 14.54 -6.77 -2.66
N VAL A 56 13.72 -6.56 -1.63
CA VAL A 56 14.13 -6.53 -0.22
C VAL A 56 13.15 -7.35 0.60
N LYS A 57 13.67 -8.29 1.40
CA LYS A 57 12.84 -9.05 2.36
C LYS A 57 12.56 -8.18 3.58
N VAL A 58 11.30 -8.03 3.95
CA VAL A 58 10.88 -7.20 5.09
C VAL A 58 9.82 -7.95 5.88
N ASP A 59 9.99 -8.01 7.19
CA ASP A 59 8.92 -8.37 8.12
C ASP A 59 8.19 -7.09 8.55
N PHE A 60 7.00 -6.87 8.00
CA PHE A 60 6.21 -5.66 8.26
C PHE A 60 5.71 -5.56 9.71
N THR A 61 5.74 -6.65 10.47
CA THR A 61 5.37 -6.69 11.89
C THR A 61 6.54 -6.32 12.81
N SER A 62 7.77 -6.33 12.29
CA SER A 62 9.00 -6.06 13.05
C SER A 62 9.51 -4.64 12.83
N SER A 63 9.56 -3.84 13.90
CA SER A 63 10.14 -2.48 13.86
C SER A 63 11.62 -2.50 13.48
N GLU A 64 12.36 -3.54 13.87
CA GLU A 64 13.76 -3.73 13.50
C GLU A 64 13.90 -3.95 11.99
N SER A 65 13.11 -4.86 11.41
CA SER A 65 13.16 -5.14 9.96
C SER A 65 12.77 -3.92 9.13
N VAL A 66 11.79 -3.12 9.57
CA VAL A 66 11.44 -1.85 8.91
C VAL A 66 12.55 -0.80 9.07
N SER A 67 13.28 -0.80 10.19
CA SER A 67 14.45 0.07 10.38
C SER A 67 15.62 -0.32 9.48
N GLU A 68 15.83 -1.61 9.22
CA GLU A 68 16.80 -2.09 8.23
C GLU A 68 16.45 -1.61 6.82
N LEU A 69 15.16 -1.65 6.45
CA LEU A 69 14.69 -1.08 5.18
C LEU A 69 15.01 0.42 5.10
N LYS A 70 14.80 1.18 6.17
CA LYS A 70 15.20 2.60 6.24
C LYS A 70 16.71 2.76 6.00
N GLY A 71 17.54 1.98 6.70
CA GLY A 71 19.00 2.03 6.55
C GLY A 71 19.48 1.73 5.14
N LEU A 72 18.83 0.77 4.47
CA LEU A 72 19.09 0.46 3.06
C LEU A 72 18.73 1.64 2.14
N ILE A 73 17.57 2.28 2.36
CA ILE A 73 17.13 3.44 1.58
C ILE A 73 18.12 4.60 1.77
N THR A 74 18.47 4.92 3.02
CA THR A 74 19.42 5.98 3.35
C THR A 74 20.78 5.75 2.68
N SER A 75 21.34 4.55 2.80
CA SER A 75 22.67 4.24 2.26
C SER A 75 22.70 4.13 0.73
N THR A 76 21.63 3.63 0.10
CA THR A 76 21.59 3.43 -1.36
C THR A 76 21.19 4.70 -2.11
N TYR A 77 20.21 5.44 -1.59
CA TYR A 77 19.55 6.52 -2.33
C TYR A 77 19.52 7.86 -1.58
N GLY A 78 19.74 7.87 -0.27
CA GLY A 78 19.74 9.07 0.58
C GLY A 78 18.36 9.67 0.87
N ARG A 79 17.31 9.26 0.16
CA ARG A 79 15.94 9.79 0.30
C ARG A 79 14.89 8.77 -0.16
N LEU A 80 13.64 9.03 0.19
CA LEU A 80 12.46 8.35 -0.35
C LEU A 80 11.49 9.38 -0.92
N ASP A 81 11.08 9.24 -2.19
CA ASP A 81 10.17 10.20 -2.83
C ASP A 81 8.71 9.70 -2.81
N LEU A 82 8.50 8.37 -2.79
CA LEU A 82 7.17 7.77 -2.78
C LEU A 82 7.12 6.49 -1.94
N LEU A 83 6.17 6.41 -1.01
CA LEU A 83 5.83 5.18 -0.30
C LEU A 83 4.44 4.71 -0.71
N ILE A 84 4.33 3.46 -1.18
CA ILE A 84 3.06 2.79 -1.44
C ILE A 84 2.87 1.68 -0.39
N ASN A 85 1.99 1.95 0.56
CA ASN A 85 1.54 0.98 1.56
C ASN A 85 0.47 0.08 0.93
N ASN A 86 0.94 -0.94 0.19
CA ASN A 86 0.13 -1.95 -0.49
C ASN A 86 -0.02 -3.26 0.30
N ALA A 87 0.78 -3.47 1.35
CA ALA A 87 0.72 -4.70 2.13
C ALA A 87 -0.63 -4.85 2.82
N GLU A 88 -1.30 -5.96 2.52
CA GLU A 88 -2.59 -6.27 3.11
C GLU A 88 -2.82 -7.79 3.16
N ILE A 89 -3.69 -8.19 4.08
CA ILE A 89 -4.36 -9.48 4.06
C ILE A 89 -5.87 -9.25 4.08
N ALA A 90 -6.60 -10.17 3.46
CA ALA A 90 -8.05 -10.23 3.53
C ALA A 90 -8.47 -11.61 4.03
N ASN A 91 -9.33 -11.64 5.05
CA ASN A 91 -10.03 -12.85 5.42
C ASN A 91 -11.30 -12.97 4.57
N GLY A 92 -11.66 -14.21 4.20
CA GLY A 92 -12.72 -14.48 3.23
C GLY A 92 -14.10 -13.94 3.60
N PHE A 93 -15.03 -14.01 2.65
CA PHE A 93 -16.37 -13.46 2.77
C PHE A 93 -17.26 -14.19 3.79
N GLY A 94 -18.20 -13.45 4.39
CA GLY A 94 -19.38 -14.03 5.05
C GLY A 94 -19.17 -14.51 6.48
N GLN A 95 -18.17 -13.98 7.19
CA GLN A 95 -17.92 -14.35 8.59
C GLN A 95 -19.07 -13.86 9.48
N LYS A 96 -19.78 -14.79 10.12
CA LYS A 96 -20.73 -14.46 11.20
C LYS A 96 -19.95 -14.07 12.45
N ILE A 97 -20.52 -13.22 13.30
CA ILE A 97 -19.89 -12.82 14.57
C ILE A 97 -19.51 -14.02 15.45
N SER A 98 -20.32 -15.09 15.42
CA SER A 98 -20.07 -16.34 16.16
C SER A 98 -18.92 -17.19 15.61
N GLN A 99 -18.44 -16.91 14.40
CA GLN A 99 -17.37 -17.63 13.72
C GLN A 99 -16.08 -16.80 13.62
N LEU A 100 -16.15 -15.52 13.99
CA LEU A 100 -15.04 -14.58 13.91
C LEU A 100 -13.98 -14.96 14.95
N LYS A 101 -12.81 -15.40 14.48
CA LYS A 101 -11.69 -15.68 15.38
C LYS A 101 -10.93 -14.40 15.67
N LEU A 102 -10.88 -14.01 16.95
CA LEU A 102 -10.24 -12.76 17.35
C LEU A 102 -8.77 -12.66 16.93
N GLU A 103 -8.03 -13.78 16.94
CA GLU A 103 -6.63 -13.79 16.51
C GLU A 103 -6.48 -13.49 15.00
N GLU A 104 -7.40 -13.96 14.16
CA GLU A 104 -7.41 -13.60 12.73
C GLU A 104 -7.72 -12.10 12.53
N VAL A 105 -8.58 -11.52 13.38
CA VAL A 105 -8.86 -10.07 13.36
C VAL A 105 -7.61 -9.28 13.76
N LYS A 106 -6.90 -9.70 14.82
CA LYS A 106 -5.67 -9.05 15.28
C LYS A 106 -4.58 -9.12 14.21
N GLU A 107 -4.37 -10.29 13.61
CA GLU A 107 -3.40 -10.48 12.52
C GLU A 107 -3.72 -9.55 11.33
N LEU A 108 -5.00 -9.43 10.99
CA LEU A 108 -5.43 -8.56 9.91
C LEU A 108 -5.19 -7.09 10.24
N TYR A 109 -5.50 -6.64 11.46
CA TYR A 109 -5.18 -5.26 11.88
C TYR A 109 -3.67 -5.01 11.97
N GLU A 110 -2.89 -6.03 12.37
CA GLU A 110 -1.44 -5.95 12.43
C GLU A 110 -0.86 -5.60 11.05
N ILE A 111 -1.33 -6.24 9.99
CA ILE A 111 -0.86 -5.96 8.62
C ILE A 111 -1.54 -4.73 8.01
N ASN A 112 -2.87 -4.64 8.06
CA ASN A 112 -3.62 -3.63 7.29
C ASN A 112 -3.56 -2.22 7.92
N LEU A 113 -3.17 -2.11 9.19
CA LEU A 113 -3.10 -0.82 9.89
C LEU A 113 -1.79 -0.63 10.66
N PHE A 114 -1.43 -1.53 11.59
CA PHE A 114 -0.28 -1.29 12.46
C PHE A 114 1.05 -1.31 11.71
N ALA A 115 1.21 -2.20 10.72
CA ALA A 115 2.35 -2.17 9.83
C ALA A 115 2.44 -0.85 9.05
N VAL A 116 1.32 -0.31 8.56
CA VAL A 116 1.30 0.99 7.87
C VAL A 116 1.81 2.10 8.79
N ILE A 117 1.31 2.15 10.03
CA ILE A 117 1.76 3.12 11.03
C ILE A 117 3.27 2.98 11.29
N ARG A 118 3.73 1.76 11.54
CA ARG A 118 5.14 1.42 11.81
C ARG A 118 6.07 1.83 10.65
N ILE A 119 5.66 1.51 9.42
CA ILE A 119 6.41 1.85 8.20
C ILE A 119 6.48 3.37 8.05
N ILE A 120 5.36 4.08 8.17
CA ILE A 120 5.34 5.55 8.06
C ILE A 120 6.23 6.17 9.13
N GLN A 121 6.12 5.76 10.39
CA GLN A 121 6.97 6.28 11.48
C GLN A 121 8.46 6.07 11.21
N SER A 122 8.85 4.86 10.76
CA SER A 122 10.24 4.54 10.48
C SER A 122 10.79 5.27 9.25
N LEU A 123 10.01 5.37 8.17
CA LEU A 123 10.46 5.94 6.90
C LEU A 123 10.26 7.47 6.81
N LYS A 124 9.53 8.08 7.74
CA LYS A 124 9.32 9.54 7.77
C LYS A 124 10.62 10.35 7.64
N PRO A 125 11.72 10.05 8.37
CA PRO A 125 12.95 10.83 8.24
C PRO A 125 13.56 10.81 6.84
N VAL A 126 13.46 9.68 6.10
CA VAL A 126 13.99 9.60 4.73
C VAL A 126 13.03 10.19 3.68
N LEU A 127 11.73 10.25 3.99
CA LEU A 127 10.74 10.98 3.20
C LEU A 127 10.96 12.50 3.32
N GLU A 128 11.28 13.01 4.51
CA GLU A 128 11.50 14.45 4.74
C GLU A 128 12.70 15.04 3.97
N VAL A 129 13.64 14.19 3.55
CA VAL A 129 14.77 14.60 2.70
C VAL A 129 14.33 14.86 1.26
N SER A 130 13.23 14.25 0.81
CA SER A 130 12.69 14.49 -0.53
C SER A 130 12.12 15.90 -0.66
N ASP A 131 12.30 16.49 -1.85
CA ASP A 131 11.69 17.78 -2.18
C ASP A 131 10.18 17.67 -2.40
N ASP A 132 9.71 16.49 -2.80
CA ASP A 132 8.28 16.22 -3.01
C ASP A 132 7.91 14.79 -2.55
N PRO A 133 7.86 14.54 -1.24
CA PRO A 133 7.52 13.23 -0.71
C PRO A 133 6.02 12.96 -0.77
N SER A 134 5.66 11.71 -1.10
CA SER A 134 4.27 11.25 -1.09
C SER A 134 4.12 9.88 -0.45
N ILE A 135 3.01 9.67 0.25
CA ILE A 135 2.56 8.39 0.80
C ILE A 135 1.20 8.08 0.19
N ILE A 136 1.06 6.87 -0.38
CA ILE A 136 -0.20 6.35 -0.91
C ILE A 136 -0.55 5.09 -0.11
N ASN A 137 -1.65 5.15 0.61
CA ASN A 137 -2.20 3.99 1.31
C ASN A 137 -3.20 3.29 0.39
N ILE A 138 -2.97 2.00 0.12
CA ILE A 138 -3.91 1.19 -0.66
C ILE A 138 -5.06 0.78 0.25
N THR A 139 -6.23 1.31 -0.06
CA THR A 139 -7.48 1.18 0.69
C THR A 139 -8.49 0.35 -0.09
N SER A 140 -9.74 0.31 0.38
CA SER A 140 -10.84 -0.35 -0.30
C SER A 140 -12.15 0.39 -0.02
N SER A 141 -13.03 0.44 -1.01
CA SER A 141 -14.41 0.89 -0.86
C SER A 141 -15.19 0.10 0.20
N LEU A 142 -14.77 -1.13 0.54
CA LEU A 142 -15.34 -1.89 1.66
C LEU A 142 -15.12 -1.23 3.03
N GLY A 143 -14.12 -0.34 3.14
CA GLY A 143 -13.88 0.47 4.34
C GLY A 143 -14.65 1.79 4.37
N ASP A 144 -15.53 2.05 3.38
CA ASP A 144 -16.35 3.26 3.33
C ASP A 144 -17.75 2.96 3.91
N ILE A 145 -18.05 3.57 5.05
CA ILE A 145 -19.32 3.39 5.76
C ILE A 145 -20.50 3.81 4.88
N THR A 146 -20.36 4.90 4.12
CA THR A 146 -21.44 5.43 3.27
C THR A 146 -21.79 4.43 2.17
N LYS A 147 -20.76 3.82 1.54
CA LYS A 147 -20.95 2.79 0.52
C LYS A 147 -21.53 1.51 1.09
N MET A 148 -21.07 1.07 2.26
CA MET A 148 -21.58 -0.13 2.91
C MET A 148 -23.05 0.01 3.34
N THR A 149 -23.57 1.23 3.49
CA THR A 149 -24.99 1.49 3.74
C THR A 149 -25.84 1.72 2.49
N ASP A 150 -25.23 1.77 1.30
CA ASP A 150 -25.94 1.87 0.03
C ASP A 150 -26.28 0.48 -0.49
N ASP A 151 -27.55 0.11 -0.52
CA ASP A 151 -28.02 -1.19 -1.01
C ASP A 151 -27.61 -1.46 -2.47
N ASN A 152 -27.37 -0.41 -3.26
CA ASN A 152 -26.92 -0.53 -4.66
C ASN A 152 -25.40 -0.77 -4.79
N PHE A 153 -24.63 -0.61 -3.71
CA PHE A 153 -23.22 -0.95 -3.73
C PHE A 153 -23.06 -2.46 -3.90
N CYS A 154 -22.24 -2.91 -4.84
CA CYS A 154 -22.17 -4.33 -5.18
C CYS A 154 -21.67 -5.24 -4.06
N TYR A 155 -21.03 -4.66 -3.02
CA TYR A 155 -20.63 -5.39 -1.82
C TYR A 155 -21.50 -5.06 -0.58
N SER A 156 -22.64 -4.38 -0.74
CA SER A 156 -23.54 -3.97 0.36
C SER A 156 -23.96 -5.14 1.26
N ASN A 157 -24.17 -6.32 0.67
CA ASN A 157 -24.58 -7.53 1.38
C ASN A 157 -23.41 -8.40 1.88
N TYR A 158 -22.14 -7.99 1.68
CA TYR A 158 -20.98 -8.78 2.07
C TYR A 158 -20.49 -8.42 3.47
N CYS A 159 -20.42 -9.43 4.33
CA CYS A 159 -19.85 -9.30 5.67
C CYS A 159 -18.37 -9.71 5.65
N MET A 160 -17.48 -8.76 5.37
CA MET A 160 -16.02 -8.91 5.52
C MET A 160 -15.51 -8.15 6.73
N THR A 161 -16.10 -8.43 7.91
CA THR A 161 -15.99 -7.59 9.11
C THR A 161 -14.57 -7.11 9.38
N ALA A 162 -13.60 -8.01 9.56
CA ALA A 162 -12.24 -7.61 9.92
C ALA A 162 -11.55 -6.80 8.80
N TYR A 163 -11.67 -7.24 7.55
CA TYR A 163 -11.11 -6.51 6.41
C TYR A 163 -11.72 -5.12 6.26
N ALA A 164 -13.04 -5.03 6.17
CA ALA A 164 -13.78 -3.78 6.02
C ALA A 164 -13.46 -2.81 7.17
N THR A 165 -13.48 -3.27 8.43
CA THR A 165 -13.18 -2.39 9.57
C THR A 165 -11.72 -1.97 9.61
N SER A 166 -10.78 -2.83 9.20
CA SER A 166 -9.36 -2.44 9.09
C SER A 166 -9.14 -1.37 8.02
N LYS A 167 -9.83 -1.47 6.87
CA LYS A 167 -9.75 -0.49 5.80
C LYS A 167 -10.48 0.80 6.16
N ALA A 168 -11.58 0.73 6.92
CA ALA A 168 -12.22 1.91 7.51
C ALA A 168 -11.27 2.63 8.48
N ALA A 169 -10.57 1.88 9.32
CA ALA A 169 -9.54 2.43 10.20
C ALA A 169 -8.39 3.06 9.41
N LEU A 170 -7.91 2.42 8.33
CA LEU A 170 -6.87 2.97 7.46
C LEU A 170 -7.35 4.24 6.71
N ASN A 171 -8.61 4.28 6.26
CA ASN A 171 -9.22 5.47 5.64
C ASN A 171 -9.21 6.65 6.62
N MET A 172 -9.70 6.43 7.84
CA MET A 172 -9.73 7.46 8.88
C MET A 172 -8.31 7.88 9.29
N PHE A 173 -7.41 6.92 9.49
CA PHE A 173 -6.01 7.18 9.79
C PHE A 173 -5.38 8.08 8.71
N THR A 174 -5.54 7.72 7.44
CA THR A 174 -5.04 8.49 6.29
C THR A 174 -5.57 9.94 6.32
N HIS A 175 -6.88 10.11 6.53
CA HIS A 175 -7.49 11.43 6.62
C HIS A 175 -6.95 12.28 7.78
N LEU A 176 -6.73 11.67 8.95
CA LEU A 176 -6.17 12.34 10.11
C LEU A 176 -4.69 12.71 9.90
N GLN A 177 -3.91 11.82 9.28
CA GLN A 177 -2.51 12.11 8.95
C GLN A 177 -2.39 13.23 7.92
N CYS A 178 -3.32 13.37 6.96
CA CYS A 178 -3.34 14.54 6.07
C CYS A 178 -3.38 15.88 6.83
N LYS A 179 -3.92 15.89 8.06
CA LYS A 179 -3.98 17.07 8.92
C LYS A 179 -2.71 17.22 9.73
N GLU A 180 -2.25 16.14 10.37
CA GLU A 180 -1.05 16.15 11.23
C GLU A 180 0.22 16.46 10.43
N PHE A 181 0.35 15.93 9.22
CA PHE A 181 1.53 16.17 8.39
C PHE A 181 1.60 17.61 7.86
N LYS A 182 0.62 18.49 8.10
CA LYS A 182 0.77 19.92 7.78
C LYS A 182 1.52 20.63 8.91
N PRO A 183 2.59 21.39 8.64
CA PRO A 183 2.99 21.96 7.34
C PRO A 183 4.14 21.22 6.60
N SER A 184 4.40 19.95 6.87
CA SER A 184 5.40 19.15 6.12
C SER A 184 5.10 19.12 4.62
N LYS A 185 6.14 18.87 3.82
CA LYS A 185 6.04 18.63 2.38
C LYS A 185 5.40 17.28 2.05
N ILE A 186 5.32 16.36 3.01
CA ILE A 186 4.81 15.01 2.81
C ILE A 186 3.31 15.06 2.52
N LYS A 187 2.94 14.63 1.30
CA LYS A 187 1.56 14.41 0.90
C LYS A 187 1.15 13.00 1.30
N ILE A 188 -0.06 12.83 1.82
CA ILE A 188 -0.62 11.50 2.08
C ILE A 188 -2.00 11.40 1.43
N SER A 189 -2.26 10.25 0.81
CA SER A 189 -3.52 9.98 0.09
C SER A 189 -3.93 8.52 0.25
N SER A 190 -5.21 8.26 0.10
CA SER A 190 -5.75 6.91 -0.07
C SER A 190 -5.97 6.63 -1.55
N PHE A 191 -5.85 5.36 -1.94
CA PHE A 191 -6.16 4.89 -3.28
C PHE A 191 -6.91 3.56 -3.19
N ASP A 192 -8.04 3.45 -3.89
CA ASP A 192 -8.78 2.19 -4.02
C ASP A 192 -8.53 1.63 -5.43
N PRO A 193 -7.86 0.47 -5.57
CA PRO A 193 -7.52 -0.09 -6.87
C PRO A 193 -8.71 -0.78 -7.58
N ILE A 194 -9.88 -0.90 -6.94
CA ILE A 194 -11.03 -1.59 -7.51
C ILE A 194 -11.97 -0.60 -8.18
N SER A 195 -12.19 -0.79 -9.49
CA SER A 195 -13.25 -0.07 -10.20
C SER A 195 -14.61 -0.69 -9.88
N LEU A 196 -15.52 0.11 -9.35
CA LEU A 196 -16.91 -0.28 -9.03
C LEU A 196 -17.70 -0.81 -10.23
N LYS A 197 -17.26 -0.56 -11.48
CA LYS A 197 -17.91 -1.09 -12.68
C LYS A 197 -17.66 -2.60 -12.89
N ASN A 198 -16.65 -3.16 -12.25
CA ASN A 198 -16.25 -4.55 -12.39
C ASN A 198 -16.24 -5.23 -11.02
N CYS A 199 -17.40 -5.42 -10.41
CA CYS A 199 -17.55 -6.23 -9.20
C CYS A 199 -17.31 -7.72 -9.52
N THR A 200 -16.05 -8.04 -9.84
CA THR A 200 -15.59 -9.39 -10.10
C THR A 200 -15.23 -10.01 -8.78
N HIS A 201 -16.03 -10.99 -8.36
CA HIS A 201 -15.98 -11.61 -7.05
C HIS A 201 -14.66 -12.33 -6.71
N ASN A 202 -13.74 -12.51 -7.66
CA ASN A 202 -12.56 -13.37 -7.51
C ASN A 202 -11.25 -12.86 -8.15
N SER A 203 -11.19 -11.63 -8.69
CA SER A 203 -9.93 -11.07 -9.22
C SER A 203 -9.87 -9.58 -9.01
N VAL A 204 -8.78 -9.13 -8.38
CA VAL A 204 -8.46 -7.71 -8.20
C VAL A 204 -7.48 -7.31 -9.29
N VAL A 205 -7.97 -6.60 -10.31
CA VAL A 205 -7.16 -6.10 -11.43
C VAL A 205 -7.33 -4.59 -11.51
N ILE A 206 -6.21 -3.86 -11.62
CA ILE A 206 -6.23 -2.43 -11.91
C ILE A 206 -6.78 -2.25 -13.33
N CYS A 207 -7.99 -1.70 -13.43
CA CYS A 207 -8.62 -1.39 -14.72
C CYS A 207 -8.00 -0.10 -15.31
N ASP A 208 -8.11 0.12 -16.62
CA ASP A 208 -7.45 1.26 -17.30
C ASP A 208 -7.81 2.62 -16.69
N GLY A 209 -9.08 2.87 -16.37
CA GLY A 209 -9.47 4.13 -15.71
C GLY A 209 -8.83 4.34 -14.33
N ILE A 210 -8.67 3.26 -13.56
CA ILE A 210 -8.03 3.29 -12.24
C ILE A 210 -6.51 3.46 -12.38
N LYS A 211 -5.92 2.87 -13.42
CA LYS A 211 -4.50 3.09 -13.77
C LYS A 211 -4.23 4.56 -14.07
N ASP A 212 -5.09 5.22 -14.84
CA ASP A 212 -4.94 6.65 -15.13
C ASP A 212 -5.08 7.52 -13.88
N GLU A 213 -5.99 7.17 -12.97
CA GLU A 213 -6.11 7.83 -11.66
C GLU A 213 -4.84 7.66 -10.81
N PHE A 214 -4.30 6.44 -10.76
CA PHE A 214 -3.03 6.17 -10.09
C PHE A 214 -1.87 6.96 -10.70
N VAL A 215 -1.78 6.99 -12.03
CA VAL A 215 -0.77 7.79 -12.75
C VAL A 215 -0.91 9.26 -12.40
N LYS A 216 -2.12 9.81 -12.36
CA LYS A 216 -2.34 11.21 -11.95
C LYS A 216 -1.87 11.48 -10.52
N LEU A 217 -2.06 10.52 -9.59
CA LEU A 217 -1.58 10.65 -8.21
C LEU A 217 -0.06 10.75 -8.14
N ILE A 218 0.67 9.92 -8.89
CA ILE A 218 2.14 9.96 -8.90
C ILE A 218 2.72 11.07 -9.79
N SER A 219 1.92 11.64 -10.72
CA SER A 219 2.33 12.73 -11.63
C SER A 219 2.15 14.13 -11.02
N LYS A 220 1.19 14.32 -10.11
CA LYS A 220 0.98 15.58 -9.35
C LYS A 220 2.08 15.87 -8.32
N ALA A 221 3.24 15.28 -8.54
CA ALA A 221 4.40 15.27 -7.69
C ALA A 221 5.59 15.93 -8.42
N SER A 222 5.34 16.63 -9.52
CA SER A 222 6.35 17.18 -10.44
C SER A 222 5.90 18.47 -11.14
N LEU A 223 5.12 19.31 -10.46
CA LEU A 223 4.79 20.67 -10.92
C LEU A 223 5.03 21.67 -9.80
#